data_AF-A0A9W8ZVI3-F1
#
_entry.id   AF-A0A9W8ZVI3-F1
#
_cell.length_a   1.000
_cell.length_b   1.000
_cell.length_c   1.000
_cell.angle_alpha   90.00
_cell.angle_beta   90.00
_cell.angle_gamma   90.00
#
_symmetry.space_group_name_H-M   'P 1'
#
loop_
_entity.id
_entity.type
_entity.pdbx_description
1 polymer ?
#
loop_
_entity_poly.entity_id
_entity_poly.type
_entity_poly.pdbx_seq_one_letter_code
_entity_poly.pdbx_strand_id
1 'polypeptide(L)'
;MLSNQFLFEAYKIPVIFYDQIGNGASSHAVDEPKTFWTPQLFMDELNNLVEALGISQRFNLLGHSWGGMLVGNYAAQNVPEGLKKVIIANAPSAIDLYEEGTMHLLEQFPKHFADMLKKHEIAGTMDSSEFTEGMMKFNRKHVCTVDPWPESLIQSFNAVQENPNVYSTMWGHTDWNARTLLISAPLDEVQEIAVLPWFMGISQVKWVELQHSTHLPQFEEPGRCKIC
;
A
#
# COMPACT_ATOMS: atom_id res chain seq x y z
N MET A 1 1.45 -13.60 10.16
CA MET A 1 1.81 -13.85 8.76
C MET A 1 0.64 -14.55 8.10
N LEU A 2 -0.01 -13.90 7.13
CA LEU A 2 -0.78 -14.63 6.12
C LEU A 2 0.19 -15.52 5.35
N SER A 3 0.01 -16.83 5.37
CA SER A 3 0.65 -17.65 4.36
C SER A 3 -0.19 -17.49 3.09
N ASN A 4 0.36 -16.87 2.04
CA ASN A 4 -0.34 -16.79 0.74
C ASN A 4 -0.57 -18.19 0.15
N GLN A 5 0.29 -19.13 0.57
CA GLN A 5 0.10 -20.57 0.55
C GLN A 5 -1.30 -21.04 1.03
N PHE A 6 -1.94 -20.43 2.04
CA PHE A 6 -3.31 -20.78 2.46
C PHE A 6 -4.36 -20.58 1.37
N LEU A 7 -4.26 -19.50 0.58
CA LEU A 7 -5.17 -19.25 -0.56
C LEU A 7 -5.01 -20.34 -1.64
N PHE A 8 -3.79 -20.85 -1.82
CA PHE A 8 -3.52 -21.97 -2.71
C PHE A 8 -3.89 -23.34 -2.11
N GLU A 9 -3.68 -23.56 -0.81
CA GLU A 9 -3.95 -24.82 -0.12
C GLU A 9 -5.45 -25.04 0.08
N ALA A 10 -6.17 -24.06 0.63
CA ALA A 10 -7.60 -24.15 0.90
C ALA A 10 -8.46 -23.90 -0.35
N TYR A 11 -8.13 -22.88 -1.17
CA TYR A 11 -8.99 -22.41 -2.26
C TYR A 11 -8.43 -22.63 -3.68
N LYS A 12 -7.19 -23.15 -3.80
CA LYS A 12 -6.51 -23.41 -5.09
C LYS A 12 -6.36 -22.13 -5.95
N ILE A 13 -6.28 -20.98 -5.29
CA ILE A 13 -5.99 -19.68 -5.91
C ILE A 13 -4.46 -19.53 -5.96
N PRO A 14 -3.83 -19.44 -7.15
CA PRO A 14 -2.43 -19.05 -7.26
C PRO A 14 -2.27 -17.59 -6.84
N VAL A 15 -1.23 -17.29 -6.07
CA VAL A 15 -0.89 -15.92 -5.67
C VAL A 15 0.47 -15.59 -6.28
N ILE A 16 0.55 -14.48 -7.00
CA ILE A 16 1.75 -14.01 -7.69
C ILE A 16 2.23 -12.76 -6.96
N PHE A 17 3.51 -12.75 -6.59
CA PHE A 17 4.23 -11.58 -6.13
C PHE A 17 5.28 -11.21 -7.17
N TYR A 18 5.50 -9.93 -7.36
CA TYR A 18 6.56 -9.40 -8.21
C TYR A 18 7.07 -8.10 -7.60
N ASP A 19 8.36 -7.82 -7.75
CA ASP A 19 8.94 -6.53 -7.40
C ASP A 19 8.78 -5.60 -8.60
N GLN A 20 8.31 -4.37 -8.38
CA GLN A 20 8.20 -3.36 -9.44
C GLN A 20 9.60 -2.87 -9.85
N ILE A 21 9.75 -2.47 -11.12
CA ILE A 21 10.96 -1.83 -11.64
C ILE A 21 11.41 -0.69 -10.72
N GLY A 22 12.73 -0.61 -10.48
CA GLY A 22 13.34 0.29 -9.51
C GLY A 22 13.70 -0.34 -8.17
N ASN A 23 13.15 -1.51 -7.79
CA ASN A 23 13.48 -2.12 -6.50
C ASN A 23 13.48 -3.67 -6.51
N GLY A 24 13.95 -4.27 -5.41
CA GLY A 24 13.93 -5.71 -5.16
C GLY A 24 14.81 -6.50 -6.14
N ALA A 25 14.27 -7.61 -6.63
CA ALA A 25 14.88 -8.45 -7.65
C ALA A 25 14.68 -7.96 -9.10
N SER A 26 13.90 -6.89 -9.30
CA SER A 26 13.67 -6.25 -10.60
C SER A 26 14.77 -5.25 -10.95
N SER A 27 14.80 -4.77 -12.21
CA SER A 27 15.83 -3.83 -12.70
C SER A 27 15.82 -2.52 -11.91
N HIS A 28 16.94 -2.14 -11.29
CA HIS A 28 17.02 -0.99 -10.37
C HIS A 28 16.97 0.39 -11.04
N ALA A 29 17.28 0.48 -12.35
CA ALA A 29 17.14 1.68 -13.19
C ALA A 29 17.67 3.01 -12.58
N VAL A 30 18.81 2.93 -11.86
CA VAL A 30 19.32 4.01 -10.98
C VAL A 30 19.70 5.31 -11.69
N ASP A 31 19.97 5.26 -13.00
CA ASP A 31 20.37 6.41 -13.81
C ASP A 31 19.18 7.12 -14.51
N GLU A 32 17.95 6.58 -14.38
CA GLU A 32 16.77 7.15 -15.04
C GLU A 32 16.29 8.46 -14.40
N PRO A 33 15.88 9.47 -15.19
CA PRO A 33 15.46 10.77 -14.67
C PRO A 33 14.13 10.67 -13.92
N LYS A 34 13.86 11.63 -13.02
CA LYS A 34 12.60 11.68 -12.24
C LYS A 34 11.31 11.64 -13.08
N THR A 35 11.38 11.98 -14.37
CA THR A 35 10.26 11.93 -15.32
C THR A 35 9.99 10.55 -15.92
N PHE A 36 10.86 9.56 -15.70
CA PHE A 36 10.65 8.15 -16.07
C PHE A 36 9.62 7.50 -15.15
N TRP A 37 9.77 7.75 -13.84
CA TRP A 37 8.95 7.23 -12.76
C TRP A 37 7.54 7.82 -12.80
N THR A 38 6.60 7.08 -13.39
CA THR A 38 5.22 7.52 -13.61
C THR A 38 4.24 6.39 -13.31
N PRO A 39 2.98 6.67 -12.93
CA PRO A 39 1.95 5.63 -12.78
C PRO A 39 1.74 4.82 -14.07
N GLN A 40 1.94 5.43 -15.24
CA GLN A 40 1.82 4.76 -16.53
C GLN A 40 2.87 3.65 -16.72
N LEU A 41 4.15 3.91 -16.39
CA LEU A 41 5.23 2.92 -16.44
C LEU A 41 4.84 1.63 -15.70
N PHE A 42 4.33 1.75 -14.48
CA PHE A 42 3.94 0.61 -13.67
C PHE A 42 2.64 -0.06 -14.14
N MET A 43 1.74 0.67 -14.82
CA MET A 43 0.56 0.07 -15.47
C MET A 43 0.93 -0.73 -16.72
N ASP A 44 1.92 -0.26 -17.47
CA ASP A 44 2.46 -0.95 -18.65
C ASP A 44 3.32 -2.16 -18.27
N GLU A 45 4.09 -2.07 -17.17
CA GLU A 45 4.74 -3.21 -16.52
C GLU A 45 3.71 -4.27 -16.09
N LEU A 46 2.63 -3.87 -15.42
CA LEU A 46 1.57 -4.78 -14.99
C LEU A 46 0.86 -5.46 -16.18
N ASN A 47 0.63 -4.73 -17.28
CA ASN A 47 0.18 -5.31 -18.55
C ASN A 47 1.17 -6.36 -19.06
N ASN A 48 2.46 -6.01 -19.16
CA ASN A 48 3.51 -6.90 -19.64
C ASN A 48 3.62 -8.19 -18.81
N LEU A 49 3.52 -8.09 -17.49
CA LEU A 49 3.53 -9.24 -16.58
C LEU A 49 2.30 -10.15 -16.79
N VAL A 50 1.11 -9.55 -16.91
CA VAL A 50 -0.16 -10.28 -17.14
C VAL A 50 -0.16 -11.01 -18.50
N GLU A 51 0.46 -10.43 -19.52
CA GLU A 51 0.67 -11.06 -20.83
C GLU A 51 1.75 -12.16 -20.78
N ALA A 52 2.92 -11.88 -20.21
CA ALA A 52 4.05 -12.81 -20.15
C ALA A 52 3.74 -14.08 -19.34
N LEU A 53 2.89 -13.97 -18.30
CA LEU A 53 2.40 -15.11 -17.52
C LEU A 53 1.19 -15.82 -18.18
N GLY A 54 0.64 -15.29 -19.27
CA GLY A 54 -0.49 -15.87 -20.00
C GLY A 54 -1.84 -15.80 -19.25
N ILE A 55 -1.95 -14.96 -18.23
CA ILE A 55 -3.13 -14.87 -17.34
C ILE A 55 -4.17 -13.81 -17.76
N SER A 56 -3.92 -13.09 -18.86
CA SER A 56 -4.75 -11.99 -19.38
C SER A 56 -6.24 -12.30 -19.58
N GLN A 57 -6.62 -13.58 -19.69
CA GLN A 57 -8.01 -14.03 -19.83
C GLN A 57 -8.80 -14.04 -18.51
N ARG A 58 -8.13 -14.21 -17.37
CA ARG A 58 -8.78 -14.27 -16.05
C ARG A 58 -7.78 -14.05 -14.90
N PHE A 59 -7.82 -12.86 -14.31
CA PHE A 59 -7.03 -12.52 -13.13
C PHE A 59 -7.82 -11.63 -12.15
N ASN A 60 -7.34 -11.58 -10.92
CA ASN A 60 -7.70 -10.58 -9.92
C ASN A 60 -6.45 -9.76 -9.62
N LEU A 61 -6.61 -8.51 -9.18
CA LEU A 61 -5.50 -7.70 -8.71
C LEU A 61 -5.61 -7.46 -7.21
N LEU A 62 -4.49 -7.63 -6.51
CA LEU A 62 -4.25 -7.09 -5.17
C LEU A 62 -2.91 -6.36 -5.26
N GLY A 63 -2.88 -5.08 -4.88
CA GLY A 63 -1.64 -4.33 -4.69
C GLY A 63 -1.79 -3.48 -3.44
N HIS A 64 -0.80 -3.44 -2.54
CA HIS A 64 -0.92 -2.80 -1.23
C HIS A 64 -0.26 -1.41 -1.15
N SER A 65 -0.82 -0.48 -0.37
CA SER A 65 -0.36 0.90 -0.24
C SER A 65 -0.28 1.57 -1.63
N TRP A 66 0.88 2.07 -2.06
CA TRP A 66 1.16 2.48 -3.44
C TRP A 66 0.65 1.48 -4.50
N GLY A 67 0.83 0.17 -4.28
CA GLY A 67 0.35 -0.87 -5.22
C GLY A 67 -1.17 -0.84 -5.41
N GLY A 68 -1.90 -0.33 -4.42
CA GLY A 68 -3.33 -0.11 -4.51
C GLY A 68 -3.66 1.06 -5.42
N MET A 69 -2.90 2.16 -5.35
CA MET A 69 -2.95 3.27 -6.30
C MET A 69 -2.90 2.79 -7.73
N LEU A 70 -1.92 1.93 -7.99
CA LEU A 70 -1.67 1.35 -9.28
C LEU A 70 -2.86 0.52 -9.76
N VAL A 71 -3.31 -0.48 -8.99
CA VAL A 71 -4.39 -1.39 -9.45
C VAL A 71 -5.74 -0.68 -9.58
N GLY A 72 -5.98 0.38 -8.81
CA GLY A 72 -7.17 1.22 -8.94
C GLY A 72 -7.17 2.07 -10.21
N ASN A 73 -6.07 2.77 -10.49
CA ASN A 73 -5.90 3.52 -11.75
C ASN A 73 -5.97 2.60 -12.97
N TYR A 74 -5.26 1.47 -12.90
CA TYR A 74 -5.26 0.43 -13.94
C TYR A 74 -6.67 -0.10 -14.24
N ALA A 75 -7.46 -0.39 -13.20
CA ALA A 75 -8.83 -0.87 -13.34
C ALA A 75 -9.80 0.19 -13.92
N ALA A 76 -9.54 1.47 -13.67
CA ALA A 76 -10.32 2.59 -14.20
C ALA A 76 -9.98 2.93 -15.66
N GLN A 77 -8.70 2.85 -16.04
CA GLN A 77 -8.22 3.29 -17.36
C GLN A 77 -8.25 2.17 -18.41
N ASN A 78 -7.75 0.97 -18.07
CA ASN A 78 -7.55 -0.12 -19.04
C ASN A 78 -8.74 -1.10 -19.12
N VAL A 79 -9.54 -1.17 -18.05
CA VAL A 79 -10.69 -2.07 -17.84
C VAL A 79 -10.54 -3.47 -18.51
N PRO A 80 -9.45 -4.24 -18.27
CA PRO A 80 -9.18 -5.44 -19.07
C PRO A 80 -10.27 -6.49 -18.93
N GLU A 81 -10.62 -7.16 -20.03
CA GLU A 81 -11.70 -8.17 -20.02
C GLU A 81 -11.41 -9.28 -18.99
N GLY A 82 -10.14 -9.66 -18.81
CA GLY A 82 -9.71 -10.63 -17.82
C GLY A 82 -9.82 -10.21 -16.36
N LEU A 83 -9.91 -8.92 -16.04
CA LEU A 83 -9.86 -8.40 -14.67
C LEU A 83 -11.20 -8.59 -13.95
N LYS A 84 -11.30 -9.60 -13.08
CA LYS A 84 -12.58 -9.99 -12.44
C LYS A 84 -12.80 -9.35 -11.06
N LYS A 85 -11.75 -9.11 -10.27
CA LYS A 85 -11.79 -8.41 -8.98
C LYS A 85 -10.55 -7.51 -8.81
N VAL A 86 -10.71 -6.43 -8.05
CA VAL A 86 -9.63 -5.53 -7.62
C VAL A 86 -9.65 -5.43 -6.11
N ILE A 87 -8.48 -5.48 -5.47
CA ILE A 87 -8.26 -5.50 -4.02
C ILE A 87 -7.23 -4.40 -3.76
N ILE A 88 -7.73 -3.18 -3.55
CA ILE A 88 -6.97 -1.91 -3.65
C ILE A 88 -6.26 -1.59 -2.32
N ALA A 89 -5.12 -2.23 -2.01
CA ALA A 89 -4.91 -2.85 -0.71
C ALA A 89 -4.31 -2.04 0.45
N ASN A 90 -5.12 -1.64 1.44
CA ASN A 90 -4.90 -0.39 2.14
C ASN A 90 -4.60 0.62 1.03
N ALA A 91 -5.61 1.01 0.22
CA ALA A 91 -5.48 2.12 -0.71
C ALA A 91 -6.70 2.93 -1.26
N PRO A 92 -6.91 4.22 -0.87
CA PRO A 92 -7.26 5.47 -1.63
C PRO A 92 -6.33 6.37 -2.66
N SER A 93 -7.47 7.18 -2.98
CA SER A 93 -7.99 8.26 -3.90
C SER A 93 -7.20 9.50 -4.42
N ALA A 94 -6.69 10.44 -3.60
CA ALA A 94 -5.89 11.61 -4.07
C ALA A 94 -4.92 12.22 -3.01
N ILE A 95 -3.68 12.58 -3.41
CA ILE A 95 -2.47 12.88 -2.56
C ILE A 95 -2.73 13.76 -1.34
N ASP A 96 -3.40 14.86 -1.59
CA ASP A 96 -3.85 15.86 -0.64
C ASP A 96 -4.57 15.25 0.57
N LEU A 97 -5.37 14.21 0.36
CA LEU A 97 -6.18 13.58 1.41
C LEU A 97 -5.36 12.66 2.34
N TYR A 98 -4.24 12.09 1.88
CA TYR A 98 -3.32 11.35 2.77
C TYR A 98 -2.41 12.30 3.53
N GLU A 99 -1.95 13.37 2.91
CA GLU A 99 -1.22 14.43 3.61
C GLU A 99 -2.10 15.04 4.72
N GLU A 100 -3.37 15.35 4.44
CA GLU A 100 -4.35 15.82 5.43
C GLU A 100 -4.59 14.79 6.56
N GLY A 101 -4.82 13.51 6.21
CA GLY A 101 -4.99 12.44 7.19
C GLY A 101 -3.76 12.23 8.08
N THR A 102 -2.56 12.23 7.49
CA THR A 102 -1.28 12.08 8.21
C THR A 102 -1.03 13.27 9.13
N MET A 103 -1.32 14.49 8.69
CA MET A 103 -1.25 15.68 9.54
C MET A 103 -2.16 15.54 10.77
N HIS A 104 -3.40 15.07 10.60
CA HIS A 104 -4.31 14.87 11.73
C HIS A 104 -3.83 13.78 12.71
N LEU A 105 -3.16 12.73 12.23
CA LEU A 105 -2.50 11.76 13.11
C LEU A 105 -1.32 12.37 13.88
N LEU A 106 -0.54 13.26 13.25
CA LEU A 106 0.56 13.98 13.88
C LEU A 106 0.09 14.97 14.96
N GLU A 107 -1.11 15.56 14.84
CA GLU A 107 -1.75 16.38 15.89
C GLU A 107 -2.01 15.60 17.20
N GLN A 108 -2.09 14.27 17.14
CA GLN A 108 -2.26 13.41 18.33
C GLN A 108 -0.95 13.21 19.11
N PHE A 109 0.20 13.62 18.56
CA PHE A 109 1.49 13.57 19.24
C PHE A 109 1.78 14.89 19.97
N PRO A 110 2.66 14.91 20.98
CA PRO A 110 3.11 16.17 21.59
C PRO A 110 3.68 17.11 20.51
N LYS A 111 3.27 18.39 20.50
CA LYS A 111 3.61 19.35 19.41
C LYS A 111 5.08 19.34 18.97
N HIS A 112 6.01 19.20 19.93
CA HIS A 112 7.45 19.15 19.66
C HIS A 112 7.88 17.99 18.74
N PHE A 113 7.11 16.90 18.67
CA PHE A 113 7.36 15.75 17.80
C PHE A 113 7.06 16.09 16.34
N ALA A 114 5.88 16.66 16.06
CA ALA A 114 5.52 17.14 14.73
C ALA A 114 6.43 18.31 14.28
N ASP A 115 6.76 19.23 15.20
CA ASP A 115 7.73 20.31 14.95
C ASP A 115 9.13 19.76 14.59
N MET A 116 9.54 18.65 15.22
CA MET A 116 10.83 17.99 14.95
C MET A 116 10.85 17.33 13.57
N LEU A 117 9.84 16.52 13.23
CA LEU A 117 9.78 15.85 11.91
C LEU A 117 9.81 16.90 10.78
N LYS A 118 8.97 17.93 10.90
CA LYS A 118 8.90 19.05 9.95
C LYS A 118 10.19 19.87 9.85
N LYS A 119 10.94 20.00 10.96
CA LYS A 119 12.29 20.60 10.95
C LYS A 119 13.25 19.79 10.08
N HIS A 120 13.22 18.46 10.14
CA HIS A 120 14.12 17.60 9.37
C HIS A 120 13.74 17.50 7.89
N GLU A 121 12.45 17.47 7.56
CA GLU A 121 11.94 17.58 6.19
C GLU A 121 12.44 18.88 5.52
N ILE A 122 12.18 20.04 6.16
CA ILE A 122 12.57 21.37 5.63
C ILE A 122 14.10 21.50 5.54
N ALA A 123 14.85 20.88 6.46
CA ALA A 123 16.31 20.90 6.45
C ALA A 123 16.95 19.83 5.55
N GLY A 124 16.17 18.91 4.97
CA GLY A 124 16.68 17.79 4.18
C GLY A 124 17.52 16.78 4.98
N THR A 125 17.26 16.61 6.27
CA THR A 125 18.04 15.76 7.22
C THR A 125 17.22 14.57 7.74
N MET A 126 16.48 13.94 6.84
CA MET A 126 15.62 12.78 7.09
C MET A 126 16.41 11.47 7.29
N ASP A 127 17.72 11.50 7.06
CA ASP A 127 18.70 10.46 7.36
C ASP A 127 19.15 10.46 8.85
N SER A 128 18.84 11.52 9.59
CA SER A 128 19.29 11.68 10.98
C SER A 128 18.62 10.70 11.95
N SER A 129 19.32 10.37 13.05
CA SER A 129 18.78 9.51 14.12
C SER A 129 17.55 10.12 14.81
N GLU A 130 17.51 11.46 14.98
CA GLU A 130 16.37 12.18 15.56
C GLU A 130 15.10 11.98 14.72
N PHE A 131 15.20 12.09 13.40
CA PHE A 131 14.09 11.85 12.47
C PHE A 131 13.71 10.37 12.36
N THR A 132 14.69 9.49 12.14
CA THR A 132 14.42 8.05 11.92
C THR A 132 13.86 7.36 13.16
N GLU A 133 14.33 7.69 14.37
CA GLU A 133 13.66 7.28 15.61
C GLU A 133 12.26 7.89 15.76
N GLY A 134 12.06 9.11 15.26
CA GLY A 134 10.77 9.79 15.21
C GLY A 134 9.77 9.01 14.37
N MET A 135 10.11 8.77 13.10
CA MET A 135 9.29 7.97 12.18
C MET A 135 9.07 6.55 12.72
N MET A 136 10.06 5.90 13.33
CA MET A 136 9.86 4.59 13.98
C MET A 136 8.79 4.63 15.11
N LYS A 137 8.67 5.74 15.84
CA LYS A 137 7.60 5.93 16.86
C LYS A 137 6.23 6.18 16.22
N PHE A 138 6.17 6.82 15.05
CA PHE A 138 4.93 6.95 14.25
C PHE A 138 4.52 5.58 13.68
N ASN A 139 5.44 4.89 13.00
CA ASN A 139 5.20 3.61 12.34
C ASN A 139 4.78 2.50 13.33
N ARG A 140 5.34 2.47 14.55
CA ARG A 140 4.90 1.55 15.62
C ARG A 140 3.49 1.81 16.14
N LYS A 141 2.90 2.99 15.89
CA LYS A 141 1.52 3.35 16.27
C LYS A 141 0.54 3.25 15.10
N HIS A 142 0.99 3.50 13.88
CA HIS A 142 0.14 3.70 12.69
C HIS A 142 0.43 2.79 11.48
N VAL A 143 1.54 2.04 11.48
CA VAL A 143 1.93 1.17 10.35
C VAL A 143 1.98 -0.30 10.73
N CYS A 144 2.52 -0.65 11.91
CA CYS A 144 2.49 -2.01 12.44
C CYS A 144 2.68 -2.04 13.96
N THR A 145 1.67 -2.52 14.67
CA THR A 145 1.64 -2.64 16.15
C THR A 145 2.22 -3.97 16.69
N VAL A 146 2.54 -4.93 15.83
CA VAL A 146 3.20 -6.18 16.22
C VAL A 146 4.63 -5.88 16.72
N ASP A 147 5.10 -6.52 17.80
CA ASP A 147 6.50 -6.38 18.25
C ASP A 147 7.04 -7.77 18.67
N PRO A 148 8.16 -8.25 18.10
CA PRO A 148 8.95 -7.64 17.01
C PRO A 148 8.23 -7.63 15.66
N TRP A 149 8.60 -6.69 14.79
CA TRP A 149 8.14 -6.68 13.40
C TRP A 149 8.52 -7.98 12.67
N PRO A 150 7.64 -8.54 11.82
CA PRO A 150 7.97 -9.74 11.04
C PRO A 150 9.16 -9.52 10.10
N GLU A 151 10.00 -10.54 9.95
CA GLU A 151 11.19 -10.52 9.06
C GLU A 151 10.87 -10.03 7.63
N SER A 152 9.76 -10.49 7.05
CA SER A 152 9.31 -10.07 5.72
C SER A 152 8.99 -8.57 5.64
N LEU A 153 8.54 -7.95 6.73
CA LEU A 153 8.27 -6.52 6.80
C LEU A 153 9.58 -5.72 6.92
N ILE A 154 10.54 -6.21 7.72
CA ILE A 154 11.88 -5.63 7.84
C ILE A 154 12.58 -5.65 6.48
N GLN A 155 12.47 -6.74 5.72
CA GLN A 155 13.02 -6.86 4.37
C GLN A 155 12.43 -5.83 3.40
N SER A 156 11.10 -5.60 3.42
CA SER A 156 10.46 -4.53 2.63
C SER A 156 10.95 -3.13 3.02
N PHE A 157 11.09 -2.83 4.31
CA PHE A 157 11.63 -1.53 4.76
C PHE A 157 13.10 -1.32 4.40
N ASN A 158 13.91 -2.38 4.36
CA ASN A 158 15.32 -2.28 3.94
C ASN A 158 15.42 -2.03 2.43
N ALA A 159 14.65 -2.74 1.60
CA ALA A 159 14.62 -2.52 0.16
C ALA A 159 14.23 -1.08 -0.22
N VAL A 160 13.28 -0.46 0.50
CA VAL A 160 12.91 0.95 0.31
C VAL A 160 14.05 1.91 0.72
N GLN A 161 14.86 1.58 1.72
CA GLN A 161 16.03 2.39 2.12
C GLN A 161 17.21 2.24 1.16
N GLU A 162 17.40 1.06 0.56
CA GLU A 162 18.50 0.79 -0.38
C GLU A 162 18.33 1.48 -1.75
N ASN A 163 17.09 1.69 -2.21
CA ASN A 163 16.79 2.57 -3.36
C ASN A 163 15.55 3.46 -3.11
N PRO A 164 15.72 4.63 -2.47
CA PRO A 164 14.60 5.47 -2.01
C PRO A 164 13.90 6.29 -3.12
N ASN A 165 14.27 6.13 -4.39
CA ASN A 165 13.75 6.95 -5.50
C ASN A 165 12.27 6.72 -5.85
N VAL A 166 11.61 5.72 -5.25
CA VAL A 166 10.29 5.24 -5.69
C VAL A 166 9.17 5.50 -4.65
N TYR A 167 9.48 5.68 -3.36
CA TYR A 167 8.49 5.55 -2.29
C TYR A 167 7.98 6.88 -1.71
N SER A 168 7.08 7.54 -2.45
CA SER A 168 6.13 8.49 -1.90
C SER A 168 4.87 8.49 -2.75
N THR A 169 3.75 7.96 -2.23
CA THR A 169 2.32 8.23 -2.54
C THR A 169 1.41 7.09 -1.98
N MET A 170 0.90 7.24 -0.72
CA MET A 170 -0.38 6.76 -0.10
C MET A 170 -0.73 5.23 0.04
N TRP A 171 -1.78 4.63 0.71
CA TRP A 171 -3.31 4.71 0.77
C TRP A 171 -3.76 3.55 1.91
N GLY A 172 -4.87 2.93 2.54
CA GLY A 172 -6.39 2.77 2.92
C GLY A 172 -7.56 1.78 2.31
N HIS A 173 -8.15 0.66 2.89
CA HIS A 173 -9.27 -0.26 2.28
C HIS A 173 -10.73 -0.60 3.06
N THR A 174 -11.69 -1.60 3.41
CA THR A 174 -12.30 -3.09 3.47
C THR A 174 -13.65 -3.43 2.71
N ASP A 175 -14.00 -4.69 2.29
CA ASP A 175 -15.38 -5.30 1.97
C ASP A 175 -15.87 -5.64 0.50
N TRP A 176 -16.94 -6.47 0.32
CA TRP A 176 -16.97 -7.72 -0.50
C TRP A 176 -17.79 -7.94 -1.81
N ASN A 177 -19.10 -7.65 -1.90
CA ASN A 177 -19.95 -8.14 -3.04
C ASN A 177 -19.75 -7.35 -4.35
N ALA A 178 -18.60 -6.71 -4.45
CA ALA A 178 -18.23 -5.63 -5.33
C ALA A 178 -17.31 -6.12 -6.46
N ARG A 179 -17.07 -5.31 -7.50
CA ARG A 179 -15.90 -5.54 -8.38
C ARG A 179 -14.61 -5.13 -7.65
N THR A 180 -14.71 -4.11 -6.79
CA THR A 180 -13.64 -3.59 -5.94
C THR A 180 -13.84 -3.95 -4.48
N LEU A 181 -12.93 -4.76 -3.95
CA LEU A 181 -12.78 -5.08 -2.54
C LEU A 181 -11.86 -4.04 -1.88
N LEU A 182 -12.27 -3.60 -0.68
CA LEU A 182 -11.44 -2.72 0.17
C LEU A 182 -10.51 -3.24 1.40
N ILE A 183 -9.74 -3.97 2.28
CA ILE A 183 -9.15 -3.76 3.69
C ILE A 183 -8.55 -2.40 4.21
N SER A 184 -9.10 -1.77 5.27
CA SER A 184 -8.59 -0.58 6.02
C SER A 184 -8.52 -0.86 7.51
N ALA A 185 -7.97 0.07 8.30
CA ALA A 185 -8.12 0.09 9.75
C ALA A 185 -8.24 1.54 10.28
N PRO A 186 -8.85 1.77 11.46
CA PRO A 186 -9.06 3.14 11.97
C PRO A 186 -7.77 3.79 12.50
N LEU A 187 -6.75 2.98 12.78
CA LEU A 187 -5.44 3.39 13.28
C LEU A 187 -4.36 3.39 12.18
N ASP A 188 -4.70 3.00 10.95
CA ASP A 188 -3.86 3.08 9.74
C ASP A 188 -3.31 4.51 9.57
N GLU A 189 -2.07 4.64 9.09
CA GLU A 189 -1.52 5.95 8.71
C GLU A 189 -2.39 6.65 7.66
N VAL A 190 -3.16 5.87 6.89
CA VAL A 190 -4.11 6.40 5.90
C VAL A 190 -5.54 6.39 6.43
N GLN A 191 -5.98 7.60 6.79
CA GLN A 191 -7.25 7.88 7.45
C GLN A 191 -8.48 7.89 6.51
N GLU A 192 -9.66 7.80 7.13
CA GLU A 192 -10.99 7.70 6.47
C GLU A 192 -11.20 8.73 5.34
N ILE A 193 -10.77 9.98 5.55
CA ILE A 193 -10.90 11.09 4.58
C ILE A 193 -10.30 10.74 3.20
N ALA A 194 -9.20 10.00 3.18
CA ALA A 194 -8.61 9.52 1.95
C ALA A 194 -9.42 8.35 1.37
N VAL A 195 -9.86 7.39 2.20
CA VAL A 195 -10.62 6.19 1.79
C VAL A 195 -11.99 6.54 1.19
N LEU A 196 -12.66 7.55 1.71
CA LEU A 196 -14.06 7.86 1.40
C LEU A 196 -14.37 8.10 -0.10
N PRO A 197 -13.60 8.88 -0.89
CA PRO A 197 -13.88 9.13 -2.31
C PRO A 197 -13.84 7.87 -3.19
N TRP A 198 -13.15 6.81 -2.78
CA TRP A 198 -13.25 5.50 -3.42
C TRP A 198 -14.60 4.83 -3.21
N PHE A 199 -15.07 4.80 -1.96
CA PHE A 199 -16.37 4.25 -1.63
C PHE A 199 -17.50 5.05 -2.32
N MET A 200 -17.31 6.36 -2.51
CA MET A 200 -18.25 7.22 -3.24
C MET A 200 -18.12 7.11 -4.78
N GLY A 201 -16.92 6.91 -5.32
CA GLY A 201 -16.64 6.97 -6.76
C GLY A 201 -16.82 5.64 -7.51
N ILE A 202 -16.67 4.50 -6.83
CA ILE A 202 -16.69 3.18 -7.48
C ILE A 202 -18.08 2.54 -7.36
N SER A 203 -18.78 2.42 -8.50
CA SER A 203 -20.19 1.96 -8.55
C SER A 203 -20.45 0.52 -8.10
N GLN A 204 -19.41 -0.32 -8.03
CA GLN A 204 -19.46 -1.66 -7.44
C GLN A 204 -18.30 -1.83 -6.45
N VAL A 205 -18.49 -1.25 -5.26
CA VAL A 205 -17.61 -1.26 -4.08
C VAL A 205 -18.42 -1.65 -2.83
N LYS A 206 -17.76 -2.02 -1.73
CA LYS A 206 -18.33 -2.13 -0.38
C LYS A 206 -17.31 -1.63 0.65
N TRP A 207 -17.75 -1.33 1.87
CA TRP A 207 -16.89 -0.86 2.97
C TRP A 207 -17.04 -1.64 4.31
N VAL A 208 -15.91 -2.06 4.90
CA VAL A 208 -15.67 -2.56 6.28
C VAL A 208 -14.37 -1.88 6.75
N GLU A 209 -14.02 -2.04 8.02
CA GLU A 209 -12.76 -1.56 8.58
C GLU A 209 -12.28 -2.56 9.66
N LEU A 210 -10.99 -2.91 9.63
CA LEU A 210 -10.38 -3.85 10.58
C LEU A 210 -10.02 -3.15 11.88
N GLN A 211 -10.98 -3.18 12.79
CA GLN A 211 -11.05 -2.42 14.04
C GLN A 211 -9.86 -2.61 15.00
N HIS A 212 -8.99 -3.59 14.78
CA HIS A 212 -7.84 -3.89 15.65
C HIS A 212 -6.52 -3.99 14.87
N SER A 213 -6.45 -3.32 13.72
CA SER A 213 -5.27 -3.25 12.85
C SER A 213 -4.79 -1.80 12.65
N THR A 214 -3.69 -1.63 11.94
CA THR A 214 -3.18 -0.38 11.37
C THR A 214 -2.99 -0.55 9.85
N HIS A 215 -1.91 -0.05 9.25
CA HIS A 215 -1.61 -0.19 7.82
C HIS A 215 -1.31 -1.64 7.36
N LEU A 216 -0.98 -2.55 8.30
CA LEU A 216 -0.53 -3.91 7.98
C LEU A 216 -1.38 -5.03 8.65
N PRO A 217 -2.69 -5.08 8.38
CA PRO A 217 -3.63 -6.06 8.95
C PRO A 217 -3.29 -7.53 8.66
N GLN A 218 -2.51 -7.81 7.59
CA GLN A 218 -1.97 -9.15 7.27
C GLN A 218 -1.03 -9.71 8.34
N PHE A 219 -0.53 -8.86 9.24
CA PHE A 219 0.28 -9.25 10.40
C PHE A 219 -0.49 -9.10 11.72
N GLU A 220 -1.38 -8.11 11.83
CA GLU A 220 -2.11 -7.76 13.06
C GLU A 220 -3.41 -8.56 13.26
N GLU A 221 -4.29 -8.64 12.25
CA GLU A 221 -5.51 -9.46 12.26
C GLU A 221 -5.49 -10.60 11.21
N PRO A 222 -4.46 -11.48 11.18
CA PRO A 222 -4.35 -12.58 10.19
C PRO A 222 -5.45 -13.65 10.35
N GLY A 223 -6.30 -13.54 11.37
CA GLY A 223 -7.54 -14.32 11.49
C GLY A 223 -8.69 -13.77 10.63
N ARG A 224 -8.82 -12.44 10.51
CA ARG A 224 -9.81 -11.80 9.63
C ARG A 224 -9.35 -11.81 8.16
N CYS A 225 -8.08 -11.54 7.92
CA CYS A 225 -7.51 -11.54 6.57
C CYS A 225 -7.40 -12.93 5.90
N LYS A 226 -7.88 -14.00 6.55
CA LYS A 226 -8.15 -15.31 5.91
C LYS A 226 -9.45 -15.35 5.12
N ILE A 227 -10.30 -14.35 5.31
CA ILE A 227 -11.56 -14.19 4.59
C ILE A 227 -11.34 -13.31 3.33
N CYS A 228 -10.23 -12.55 3.29
CA CYS A 228 -9.70 -11.70 2.21
C CYS A 228 -9.13 -12.45 1.01
#